data_AF-A0A1J4XI26-F1
#
_entry.id   AF-A0A1J4XI26-F1
#
_cell.length_a   1.000
_cell.length_b   1.000
_cell.length_c   1.000
_cell.angle_alpha   90.00
_cell.angle_beta   90.00
_cell.angle_gamma   90.00
#
_symmetry.space_group_name_H-M   'P 1'
#
loop_
_entity.id
_entity.type
_entity.pdbx_description
1 polymer ?
#
loop_
_entity_poly.entity_id
_entity_poly.type
_entity_poly.pdbx_seq_one_letter_code
_entity_poly.pdbx_strand_id
1 'polypeptide(L)'
;MDYNEEEFARGNAITQHILIGLSHEGLIESLFEAGPVEKIKLSYESAPKDGLIFHPSVLGCELFLWVHGQPNVTLPEFLSPSIVLESVTDINIPGGYSRSSVRLAPQ
;
A
#
# COMPACT_ATOMS: atom_id res chain seq x y z
N MET A 1 -2.95 17.74 5.85
CA MET A 1 -3.26 16.58 6.72
C MET A 1 -2.06 16.46 7.64
N ASP A 2 -2.13 17.03 8.84
CA ASP A 2 -1.06 16.97 9.83
C ASP A 2 -1.33 15.78 10.76
N TYR A 3 -0.62 14.68 10.51
CA TYR A 3 -0.69 13.48 11.36
C TYR A 3 0.21 13.69 12.59
N ASN A 4 -0.26 13.27 13.77
CA ASN A 4 0.59 13.29 14.96
C ASN A 4 1.60 12.10 14.95
N GLU A 5 2.64 12.17 15.79
CA GLU A 5 3.70 11.13 15.84
C GLU A 5 3.15 9.73 16.18
N GLU A 6 2.09 9.63 16.99
CA GLU A 6 1.44 8.34 17.31
C GLU A 6 0.65 7.76 16.12
N GLU A 7 -0.01 8.61 15.34
CA GLU A 7 -0.74 8.24 14.12
C GLU A 7 0.22 7.81 13.02
N PHE A 8 1.38 8.45 12.92
CA PHE A 8 2.45 8.05 12.01
C PHE A 8 3.03 6.67 12.39
N ALA A 9 3.27 6.43 13.69
CA ALA A 9 3.71 5.13 14.19
C ALA A 9 2.67 4.02 13.94
N ARG A 10 1.37 4.31 14.10
CA ARG A 10 0.28 3.37 13.75
C ARG A 10 0.17 3.14 12.23
N GLY A 11 0.44 4.16 11.42
CA GLY A 11 0.48 4.04 9.96
C GLY A 11 1.50 3.02 9.48
N ASN A 12 2.64 2.91 10.17
CA ASN A 12 3.66 1.91 9.87
C ASN A 12 3.14 0.47 10.11
N ALA A 13 2.43 0.24 11.22
CA ALA A 13 1.85 -1.08 11.53
C ALA A 13 0.78 -1.49 10.50
N ILE A 14 -0.11 -0.56 10.11
CA ILE A 14 -1.13 -0.83 9.09
C ILE A 14 -0.47 -1.16 7.75
N THR A 15 0.54 -0.39 7.34
CA THR A 15 1.28 -0.61 6.09
C THR A 15 1.92 -2.00 6.08
N GLN A 16 2.55 -2.41 7.17
CA GLN A 16 3.11 -3.76 7.30
C GLN A 16 2.02 -4.84 7.17
N HIS A 17 0.87 -4.68 7.82
CA HIS A 17 -0.23 -5.64 7.68
C HIS A 17 -0.77 -5.73 6.25
N ILE A 18 -0.88 -4.59 5.55
CA ILE A 18 -1.28 -4.55 4.14
C ILE A 18 -0.29 -5.35 3.29
N LEU A 19 1.01 -5.13 3.45
CA LEU A 19 2.04 -5.82 2.66
C LEU A 19 2.08 -7.32 2.93
N ILE A 20 1.93 -7.74 4.19
CA ILE A 20 1.81 -9.16 4.54
C ILE A 20 0.59 -9.77 3.84
N GLY A 21 -0.56 -9.09 3.87
CA GLY A 21 -1.76 -9.53 3.17
C GLY A 21 -1.54 -9.65 1.66
N LEU A 22 -1.00 -8.61 1.03
CA LEU A 22 -0.71 -8.62 -0.41
C LEU A 22 0.27 -9.72 -0.80
N SER A 23 1.28 -10.00 0.04
CA SER A 23 2.25 -11.07 -0.16
C SER A 23 1.61 -12.45 -0.02
N HIS A 24 0.74 -12.65 0.97
CA HIS A 24 -0.02 -13.89 1.14
C HIS A 24 -0.96 -14.19 -0.03
N GLU A 25 -1.58 -13.15 -0.60
CA GLU A 25 -2.45 -13.27 -1.79
C GLU A 25 -1.64 -13.36 -3.11
N GLY A 26 -0.31 -13.32 -3.05
CA GLY A 26 0.56 -13.41 -4.23
C GLY A 26 0.48 -12.19 -5.16
N LEU A 27 0.02 -11.05 -4.65
CA LEU A 27 -0.11 -9.79 -5.40
C LEU A 27 1.19 -8.97 -5.39
N ILE A 28 2.04 -9.19 -4.40
CA ILE A 28 3.42 -8.70 -4.37
C ILE A 28 4.36 -9.88 -4.15
N GLU A 29 5.64 -9.70 -4.44
CA GLU A 29 6.67 -10.67 -4.10
C GLU A 29 6.83 -10.82 -2.58
N SER A 30 7.35 -11.98 -2.15
CA SER A 30 7.46 -12.33 -0.74
C SER A 30 8.43 -11.48 0.07
N LEU A 31 9.35 -10.78 -0.61
CA LEU A 31 10.35 -9.92 0.01
C LEU A 31 9.93 -8.46 -0.12
N PHE A 32 9.64 -7.83 1.01
CA PHE A 32 9.48 -6.39 1.13
C PHE A 32 10.26 -5.88 2.33
N GLU A 33 10.71 -4.64 2.27
CA GLU A 33 11.53 -4.02 3.29
C GLU A 33 11.04 -2.63 3.62
N ALA A 34 10.78 -2.38 4.90
CA ALA A 34 10.49 -1.05 5.41
C ALA A 34 11.56 -0.64 6.44
N GLY A 35 11.90 0.65 6.43
CA GLY A 35 12.74 1.24 7.47
C GLY A 35 13.53 2.48 7.03
N PRO A 36 14.51 2.86 7.87
CA PRO A 36 15.44 3.94 7.59
C PRO A 36 16.22 3.72 6.30
N VAL A 37 16.65 4.82 5.66
CA VAL A 37 17.39 4.82 4.40
C VAL A 37 18.62 3.92 4.46
N GLU A 38 19.31 3.82 5.60
CA GLU A 38 20.50 2.98 5.78
C GLU A 38 20.18 1.49 5.58
N LYS A 39 19.00 1.06 6.03
CA LYS A 39 18.53 -0.32 5.84
C LYS A 39 18.09 -0.53 4.39
N ILE A 40 17.29 0.38 3.86
CA ILE A 40 16.77 0.33 2.48
C ILE A 40 17.91 0.29 1.45
N LYS A 41 19.00 1.01 1.71
CA LYS A 41 20.20 1.02 0.85
C LYS A 41 20.92 -0.32 0.74
N LEU A 42 20.66 -1.28 1.64
CA LEU A 42 21.19 -2.64 1.51
C LEU A 42 20.61 -3.37 0.30
N SER A 43 19.38 -3.03 -0.09
CA SER A 43 18.65 -3.65 -1.20
C SER A 43 18.46 -2.72 -2.39
N TYR A 44 18.44 -1.40 -2.15
CA TYR A 44 18.34 -0.37 -3.20
C TYR A 44 19.30 0.80 -2.91
N GLU A 45 20.54 0.68 -3.40
CA GLU A 45 21.66 1.58 -3.08
C GLU A 45 21.36 3.07 -3.33
N SER A 46 20.59 3.37 -4.37
CA SER A 46 20.23 4.73 -4.78
C SER A 46 19.02 5.31 -4.01
N ALA A 47 18.57 4.66 -2.93
CA ALA A 47 17.47 5.15 -2.11
C ALA A 47 17.74 6.57 -1.57
N PRO A 48 16.88 7.55 -1.85
CA PRO A 48 17.12 8.95 -1.47
C PRO A 48 16.72 9.26 -0.02
N LYS A 49 15.91 8.42 0.62
CA LYS A 49 15.33 8.61 1.96
C LYS A 49 14.76 7.31 2.53
N ASP A 50 14.31 7.38 3.77
CA ASP A 50 13.54 6.33 4.45
C ASP A 50 12.32 5.93 3.63
N GLY A 51 11.92 4.67 3.74
CA GLY A 51 10.76 4.22 2.99
C GLY A 51 10.51 2.72 3.04
N LEU A 52 9.89 2.27 1.96
CA LEU A 52 9.39 0.93 1.75
C LEU A 52 9.79 0.47 0.33
N ILE A 53 10.35 -0.72 0.24
CA ILE A 53 10.60 -1.44 -1.02
C ILE A 53 9.67 -2.66 -1.04
N PHE A 54 8.98 -2.85 -2.15
CA PHE A 54 8.29 -4.08 -2.51
C PHE A 54 8.24 -4.18 -4.03
N HIS A 55 8.06 -5.39 -4.54
CA HIS A 55 7.89 -5.63 -5.97
C HIS A 55 6.50 -6.19 -6.23
N PRO A 56 5.73 -5.63 -7.18
CA PRO A 56 4.46 -6.23 -7.57
C PRO A 56 4.72 -7.55 -8.31
N SER A 57 3.88 -8.55 -8.08
CA SER A 57 3.92 -9.77 -8.89
C SER A 57 3.28 -9.52 -10.26
N VAL A 58 3.52 -10.42 -11.23
CA VAL A 58 2.83 -10.35 -12.54
C VAL A 58 1.32 -10.31 -12.36
N LEU A 59 0.78 -11.19 -11.50
CA LEU A 59 -0.64 -11.24 -11.18
C LEU A 59 -1.12 -9.93 -10.52
N GLY A 60 -0.32 -9.36 -9.61
CA GLY A 60 -0.63 -8.09 -8.97
C GLY A 60 -0.73 -6.94 -9.96
N CYS A 61 0.22 -6.84 -10.89
CA CYS A 61 0.19 -5.86 -11.98
C CYS A 61 -1.06 -6.04 -12.86
N GLU A 62 -1.37 -7.26 -13.27
CA GLU A 62 -2.55 -7.56 -14.10
C GLU A 62 -3.85 -7.18 -13.40
N LEU A 63 -4.02 -7.57 -12.13
CA LEU A 63 -5.21 -7.25 -11.34
C LEU A 63 -5.35 -5.74 -11.14
N PHE A 64 -4.25 -5.06 -10.85
CA PHE A 64 -4.22 -3.61 -10.69
C PHE A 64 -4.67 -2.90 -11.99
N LEU A 65 -4.10 -3.28 -13.12
CA LEU A 65 -4.50 -2.75 -14.44
C LEU A 65 -5.96 -3.04 -14.77
N TRP A 66 -6.46 -4.22 -14.39
CA TRP A 66 -7.84 -4.61 -14.62
C TRP A 66 -8.82 -3.70 -13.88
N VAL A 67 -8.56 -3.41 -12.60
CA VAL A 67 -9.35 -2.50 -11.77
C VAL A 67 -9.34 -1.07 -12.34
N HIS A 68 -8.22 -0.67 -12.94
CA HIS A 68 -8.08 0.64 -13.61
C HIS A 68 -8.61 0.65 -15.06
N GLY A 69 -9.29 -0.41 -15.52
CA GLY A 69 -9.89 -0.45 -16.86
C GLY A 69 -8.87 -0.57 -18.00
N GLN A 70 -7.64 -1.04 -17.71
CA GLN A 70 -6.54 -1.17 -18.65
C GLN A 70 -6.05 -2.64 -18.84
N PRO A 71 -6.94 -3.63 -19.09
CA PRO A 71 -6.56 -5.05 -19.19
C PRO A 71 -5.52 -5.38 -20.27
N ASN A 72 -5.43 -4.54 -21.30
CA ASN A 72 -4.60 -4.80 -22.47
C ASN A 72 -3.20 -4.19 -22.36
N VAL A 73 -2.90 -3.49 -21.26
CA VAL A 73 -1.56 -2.93 -21.00
C VAL A 73 -0.63 -4.06 -20.61
N THR A 74 0.50 -4.17 -21.31
CA THR A 74 1.52 -5.17 -21.03
C THR A 74 2.40 -4.77 -19.84
N LEU A 75 3.09 -5.73 -19.22
CA LEU A 75 3.98 -5.45 -18.09
C LEU A 75 5.09 -4.43 -18.41
N PRO A 76 5.76 -4.46 -19.59
CA PRO A 76 6.71 -3.41 -19.97
C PRO A 76 6.09 -2.01 -20.07
N GLU A 77 4.85 -1.92 -20.58
CA GLU A 77 4.11 -0.65 -20.65
C GLU A 77 3.70 -0.16 -19.26
N PHE A 78 3.32 -1.06 -18.36
CA PHE A 78 3.02 -0.76 -16.96
C PHE A 78 4.21 -0.17 -16.20
N LEU A 79 5.41 -0.70 -16.43
CA LEU A 79 6.64 -0.21 -15.81
C LEU A 79 7.20 1.05 -16.49
N SER A 80 6.59 1.49 -17.59
CA SER A 80 6.98 2.71 -18.29
C SER A 80 6.47 3.95 -17.53
N PRO A 81 7.26 5.03 -17.41
CA PRO A 81 6.80 6.29 -16.84
C PRO A 81 5.62 6.95 -17.60
N SER A 82 5.29 6.44 -18.79
CA SER A 82 4.25 6.98 -19.66
C SER A 82 2.83 6.49 -19.34
N ILE A 83 2.68 5.52 -18.43
CA ILE A 83 1.34 5.02 -18.08
C ILE A 83 0.54 6.11 -17.35
N VAL A 84 -0.69 6.33 -17.80
CA VAL A 84 -1.65 7.24 -17.16
C VAL A 84 -2.75 6.39 -16.56
N LEU A 85 -2.85 6.40 -15.24
CA LEU A 85 -3.90 5.72 -14.48
C LEU A 85 -4.90 6.78 -14.04
N GLU A 86 -6.14 6.65 -14.52
CA GLU A 86 -7.21 7.53 -14.08
C GLU A 86 -7.57 7.22 -12.62
N SER A 87 -7.73 8.27 -11.82
CA SER A 87 -8.21 8.13 -10.45
C SER A 87 -9.63 7.57 -10.48
N VAL A 88 -9.90 6.54 -9.69
CA VAL A 88 -11.24 6.00 -9.54
C VAL A 88 -12.07 7.00 -8.71
N THR A 89 -13.00 7.72 -9.35
CA THR A 89 -13.79 8.77 -8.71
C THR A 89 -15.04 8.24 -7.99
N ASP A 90 -15.50 7.05 -8.35
CA ASP A 90 -16.82 6.54 -7.95
C ASP A 90 -16.75 5.50 -6.81
N ILE A 91 -15.65 5.47 -6.05
CA ILE A 91 -15.54 4.61 -4.87
C ILE A 91 -16.32 5.24 -3.71
N ASN A 92 -17.57 4.80 -3.54
CA ASN A 92 -18.34 5.11 -2.34
C ASN A 92 -17.97 4.13 -1.22
N ILE A 93 -17.11 4.56 -0.30
CA ILE A 93 -16.79 3.78 0.90
C ILE A 93 -17.94 3.97 1.91
N PRO A 94 -18.74 2.92 2.20
CA PRO A 94 -19.81 3.03 3.17
C PRO A 94 -19.25 3.38 4.56
N GLY A 95 -20.01 4.14 5.34
CA GLY A 95 -19.62 4.52 6.69
C GLY A 95 -19.28 3.28 7.53
N GLY A 96 -18.05 3.20 8.02
CA GLY A 96 -17.59 2.10 8.86
C GLY A 96 -18.29 2.07 10.22
N TYR A 97 -18.30 0.89 10.87
CA TYR A 97 -18.75 0.76 12.24
C TYR A 97 -17.72 1.36 13.20
N SER A 98 -17.99 2.54 13.74
CA SER A 98 -17.30 3.04 14.93
C SER A 98 -17.97 2.41 16.17
N ARG A 99 -17.20 1.74 17.03
CA ARG A 99 -17.67 1.36 18.37
C ARG A 99 -17.91 2.66 19.13
N SER A 100 -19.15 3.13 19.17
CA SER A 100 -19.57 4.15 20.11
C SER A 100 -19.24 3.66 21.52
N SER A 101 -18.53 4.48 22.27
CA SER A 101 -18.07 4.21 23.62
C SER A 101 -19.22 3.69 24.48
N VAL A 102 -19.09 2.44 24.94
CA VAL A 102 -19.95 1.88 25.98
C VAL A 102 -19.77 2.78 27.21
N ARG A 103 -20.73 3.67 27.47
CA ARG A 103 -20.81 4.37 28.75
C ARG A 103 -21.11 3.31 29.80
N LEU A 104 -20.11 2.94 30.60
CA LEU A 104 -20.33 2.23 31.85
C LEU A 104 -21.26 3.11 32.71
N ALA A 105 -22.44 2.58 33.05
CA ALA A 105 -23.34 3.24 33.98
C ALA A 105 -22.65 3.36 35.35
N PRO A 106 -22.75 4.52 36.04
CA PRO A 106 -22.29 4.62 37.42
C PRO A 106 -23.16 3.73 38.30
N GLN A 107 -22.51 2.94 39.17
CA GLN A 107 -23.18 2.21 40.27
C GLN A 107 -23.63 3.16 41.36
#